data_AF-A0A139P9V5-F1
#
_entry.id   AF-A0A139P9V5-F1
#
_cell.length_a   1.000
_cell.length_b   1.000
_cell.length_c   1.000
_cell.angle_alpha   90.00
_cell.angle_beta   90.00
_cell.angle_gamma   90.00
#
_symmetry.space_group_name_H-M   'P 1'
#
loop_
_entity.id
_entity.type
_entity.pdbx_description
1 polymer ?
#
loop_
_entity_poly.entity_id
_entity_poly.type
_entity_poly.pdbx_seq_one_letter_code
_entity_poly.pdbx_strand_id
1 'polypeptide(L)'
;MNDVQLASFQIISAVGAAKSYYIEAIRAAEKGAFAEAAEKMKEGRAAYKEGHDVHFKLLQGEAGGDSQLLSILLVHAEDQLMSAETIQLLAEQMIATNQRLYKLEKQ
;
A
#
# COMPACT_ATOMS: atom_id res chain seq x y z
N MET A 1 0.15 -6.15 -24.95
CA MET A 1 -0.66 -5.87 -23.74
C MET A 1 -1.57 -4.71 -24.08
N ASN A 2 -2.85 -4.76 -23.68
CA ASN A 2 -3.71 -3.58 -23.77
C ASN A 2 -3.43 -2.63 -22.59
N ASP A 3 -3.90 -1.40 -22.68
CA ASP A 3 -3.58 -0.34 -21.71
C ASP A 3 -4.01 -0.71 -20.28
N VAL A 4 -5.17 -1.38 -20.14
CA VAL A 4 -5.68 -1.88 -18.85
C VAL A 4 -4.76 -2.95 -18.24
N GLN A 5 -4.23 -3.88 -19.04
CA GLN A 5 -3.27 -4.88 -18.54
C GLN A 5 -1.97 -4.24 -18.06
N LEU A 6 -1.45 -3.27 -18.80
CA LEU A 6 -0.23 -2.57 -18.42
C LEU A 6 -0.43 -1.77 -17.12
N ALA A 7 -1.54 -1.05 -17.02
CA ALA A 7 -1.92 -0.35 -15.80
C ALA A 7 -2.08 -1.31 -14.61
N SER A 8 -2.70 -2.47 -14.82
CA SER A 8 -2.85 -3.50 -13.78
C SER A 8 -1.49 -3.99 -13.26
N PHE A 9 -0.52 -4.25 -14.14
CA PHE A 9 0.84 -4.64 -13.71
C PHE A 9 1.55 -3.53 -12.94
N GLN A 10 1.38 -2.27 -13.35
CA GLN A 10 1.95 -1.12 -12.65
C GLN A 10 1.35 -0.98 -11.24
N ILE A 11 0.02 -1.09 -11.12
CA ILE A 11 -0.67 -1.09 -9.83
C ILE A 11 -0.13 -2.21 -8.95
N ILE A 12 -0.16 -3.47 -9.42
CA ILE A 12 0.28 -4.65 -8.65
C ILE A 12 1.72 -4.47 -8.16
N SER A 13 2.64 -4.03 -9.02
CA SER A 13 4.04 -3.82 -8.66
C SER A 13 4.19 -2.76 -7.57
N ALA A 14 3.58 -1.59 -7.77
CA ALA A 14 3.71 -0.45 -6.86
C ALA A 14 3.07 -0.74 -5.49
N VAL A 15 1.84 -1.26 -5.46
CA VAL A 15 1.14 -1.56 -4.21
C VAL A 15 1.71 -2.80 -3.51
N GLY A 16 2.31 -3.73 -4.25
CA GLY A 16 3.07 -4.86 -3.71
C GLY A 16 4.34 -4.41 -2.97
N ALA A 17 5.07 -3.44 -3.52
CA ALA A 17 6.18 -2.78 -2.83
C ALA A 17 5.70 -2.04 -1.57
N ALA A 18 4.60 -1.30 -1.67
CA ALA A 18 4.00 -0.60 -0.52
C ALA A 18 3.67 -1.55 0.64
N LYS A 19 3.01 -2.68 0.36
CA LYS A 19 2.74 -3.72 1.38
C LYS A 19 4.01 -4.20 2.07
N SER A 20 5.06 -4.47 1.29
CA SER A 20 6.35 -4.92 1.84
C SER A 20 6.92 -3.90 2.83
N TYR A 21 6.93 -2.62 2.45
CA TYR A 21 7.38 -1.55 3.34
C TYR A 21 6.55 -1.43 4.61
N TYR A 22 5.22 -1.55 4.53
CA TYR A 22 4.36 -1.50 5.72
C TYR A 22 4.61 -2.67 6.69
N ILE A 23 4.82 -3.88 6.16
CA ILE A 23 5.20 -5.05 6.97
C ILE A 23 6.59 -4.87 7.59
N GLU A 24 7.55 -4.31 6.85
CA GLU A 24 8.87 -3.95 7.38
C GLU A 24 8.76 -2.91 8.50
N ALA A 25 7.89 -1.92 8.36
CA ALA A 25 7.65 -0.90 9.38
C ALA A 25 7.13 -1.50 10.69
N ILE A 26 6.17 -2.43 10.60
CA ILE A 26 5.64 -3.17 11.75
C ILE A 26 6.78 -3.92 12.45
N ARG A 27 7.57 -4.69 11.70
CA ARG A 27 8.70 -5.48 12.24
C ARG A 27 9.78 -4.61 12.88
N ALA A 28 10.04 -3.42 12.34
CA ALA A 28 10.97 -2.47 12.93
C ALA A 28 10.42 -1.94 14.28
N ALA A 29 9.13 -1.61 14.35
CA ALA A 29 8.49 -1.14 15.58
C ALA A 29 8.44 -2.21 16.67
N GLU A 30 8.22 -3.48 16.32
CA GLU A 30 8.31 -4.63 17.26
C GLU A 30 9.69 -4.72 17.94
N LYS A 31 10.75 -4.27 17.28
CA LYS A 31 12.12 -4.23 17.81
C LYS A 31 12.46 -2.92 18.53
N GLY A 32 11.49 -2.00 18.66
CA GLY A 32 11.70 -0.65 19.19
C GLY A 32 12.42 0.30 18.24
N ALA A 33 12.64 -0.08 16.98
CA ALA A 33 13.30 0.74 15.95
C ALA A 33 12.31 1.72 15.30
N PHE A 34 11.74 2.65 16.08
CA PHE A 34 10.64 3.50 15.62
C PHE A 34 11.01 4.51 14.52
N ALA A 35 12.28 4.94 14.46
CA ALA A 35 12.75 5.81 13.38
C ALA A 35 12.77 5.07 12.03
N GLU A 36 13.24 3.82 12.03
CA GLU A 36 13.20 2.96 10.85
C GLU A 36 11.76 2.65 10.45
N ALA A 37 10.89 2.34 11.42
CA ALA A 37 9.47 2.14 11.15
C ALA A 37 8.82 3.35 10.47
N ALA A 38 9.14 4.58 10.92
CA ALA A 38 8.63 5.79 10.32
C ALA A 38 9.11 6.00 8.86
N GLU A 39 10.39 5.71 8.58
CA GLU A 39 10.92 5.80 7.21
C GLU A 39 10.29 4.75 6.30
N LYS A 40 10.13 3.51 6.77
CA LYS A 40 9.44 2.45 6.05
C LYS A 40 7.98 2.80 5.73
N MET A 41 7.26 3.40 6.67
CA MET A 41 5.91 3.91 6.40
C MET A 41 5.89 4.99 5.30
N LYS A 42 6.91 5.84 5.24
CA LYS A 42 7.03 6.89 4.22
C LYS A 42 7.38 6.30 2.85
N GLU A 43 8.30 5.34 2.77
CA GLU A 43 8.61 4.59 1.55
C GLU A 43 7.36 3.87 1.03
N GLY A 44 6.62 3.20 1.92
CA GLY A 44 5.38 2.52 1.58
C GLY A 44 4.31 3.46 1.03
N ARG A 45 4.11 4.63 1.65
CA ARG A 45 3.15 5.65 1.17
C ARG A 45 3.53 6.20 -0.21
N ALA A 46 4.82 6.40 -0.46
CA ALA A 46 5.30 6.84 -1.78
C ALA A 46 4.98 5.79 -2.86
N ALA A 47 5.32 4.53 -2.62
CA ALA A 47 5.02 3.42 -3.53
C ALA A 47 3.51 3.22 -3.73
N TYR A 48 2.72 3.31 -2.66
CA TYR A 48 1.26 3.21 -2.75
C TYR A 48 0.68 4.30 -3.64
N LYS A 49 1.16 5.54 -3.48
CA LYS A 49 0.72 6.68 -4.29
C LYS A 49 0.98 6.47 -5.78
N GLU A 50 2.10 5.86 -6.16
CA GLU A 50 2.39 5.53 -7.56
C GLU A 50 1.33 4.58 -8.15
N GLY A 51 0.96 3.53 -7.43
CA GLY A 51 -0.09 2.60 -7.85
C GLY A 51 -1.48 3.26 -7.86
N HIS A 52 -1.79 4.04 -6.83
CA HIS A 52 -3.04 4.77 -6.71
C HIS A 52 -3.23 5.80 -7.84
N ASP A 53 -2.18 6.52 -8.24
CA ASP A 53 -2.25 7.49 -9.34
C ASP A 53 -2.55 6.80 -10.69
N VAL A 54 -2.11 5.55 -10.90
CA VAL A 54 -2.47 4.75 -12.08
C VAL A 54 -3.92 4.29 -12.01
N HIS A 55 -4.36 3.75 -10.87
CA HIS A 55 -5.76 3.38 -10.65
C HIS A 55 -6.72 4.57 -10.85
N PHE A 56 -6.36 5.75 -10.34
CA PHE A 56 -7.17 6.95 -10.50
C PHE A 56 -7.34 7.37 -11.98
N LYS A 57 -6.33 7.16 -12.83
CA LYS A 57 -6.45 7.39 -14.27
C LYS A 57 -7.41 6.42 -14.94
N LEU A 58 -7.44 5.15 -14.50
CA LEU A 58 -8.43 4.18 -14.97
C LEU A 58 -9.85 4.66 -14.61
N LEU A 59 -10.08 5.06 -13.36
CA LEU A 59 -11.38 5.59 -12.95
C LEU A 59 -11.82 6.82 -13.76
N GLN A 60 -10.90 7.73 -14.06
CA GLN A 60 -11.19 8.90 -14.91
C GLN A 60 -11.60 8.51 -16.34
N GLY A 61 -10.90 7.54 -16.94
CA GLY A 61 -11.26 7.02 -18.26
C GLY A 61 -12.66 6.41 -18.28
N GLU A 62 -12.98 5.59 -17.27
CA GLU A 62 -14.30 4.97 -17.14
C GLU A 62 -15.42 6.02 -16.99
N ALA A 63 -15.22 7.03 -16.14
CA ALA A 63 -16.16 8.14 -15.99
C ALA A 63 -16.33 8.98 -17.27
N GLY A 64 -15.31 9.01 -18.13
CA GLY A 64 -15.33 9.66 -19.44
C GLY A 64 -16.08 8.88 -20.53
N GLY A 65 -16.53 7.65 -20.23
CA GLY A 65 -17.25 6.79 -21.18
C GLY A 65 -16.40 5.70 -21.81
N ASP A 66 -15.12 5.57 -21.45
CA ASP A 66 -14.31 4.42 -21.87
C ASP A 66 -14.74 3.18 -21.08
N SER A 67 -15.53 2.32 -21.72
CA SER A 67 -15.88 1.03 -21.14
C SER A 67 -14.63 0.17 -21.00
N GLN A 68 -14.11 0.06 -19.78
CA GLN A 68 -13.02 -0.86 -19.51
C GLN A 68 -13.53 -2.29 -19.44
N LEU A 69 -12.83 -3.19 -20.14
CA LEU A 69 -13.15 -4.61 -20.06
C LEU A 69 -12.68 -5.15 -18.71
N LEU A 70 -13.61 -5.59 -17.87
CA LEU A 70 -13.27 -6.24 -16.61
C LEU A 70 -12.46 -7.50 -16.91
N SER A 71 -11.24 -7.56 -16.38
CA SER A 71 -10.35 -8.72 -16.50
C SER A 71 -9.97 -9.24 -15.13
N ILE A 72 -9.68 -10.55 -15.03
CA ILE A 72 -9.19 -11.16 -13.76
C ILE A 72 -7.95 -10.42 -13.26
N LEU A 73 -7.09 -9.95 -14.16
CA LEU A 73 -5.88 -9.21 -13.80
C LEU A 73 -6.19 -7.83 -13.20
N LEU A 74 -7.17 -7.11 -13.74
CA LEU A 74 -7.63 -5.83 -13.17
C LEU A 74 -8.26 -6.05 -11.80
N VAL A 75 -9.14 -7.05 -11.66
CA VAL A 75 -9.73 -7.43 -10.36
C VAL A 75 -8.64 -7.76 -9.34
N HIS A 76 -7.59 -8.46 -9.74
CA HIS A 76 -6.45 -8.73 -8.87
C HIS A 76 -5.67 -7.47 -8.50
N ALA A 77 -5.48 -6.53 -9.43
CA ALA A 77 -4.85 -5.25 -9.14
C ALA A 77 -5.63 -4.43 -8.11
N GLU A 78 -6.96 -4.36 -8.25
CA GLU A 78 -7.86 -3.69 -7.29
C GLU A 78 -7.81 -4.33 -5.89
N ASP A 79 -7.84 -5.67 -5.82
CA ASP A 79 -7.68 -6.41 -4.57
C ASP A 79 -6.33 -6.10 -3.89
N GLN A 80 -5.25 -6.08 -4.67
CA GLN A 80 -3.94 -5.76 -4.15
C GLN A 80 -3.86 -4.32 -3.63
N LEU A 81 -4.45 -3.36 -4.34
CA LEU A 81 -4.49 -1.95 -3.95
C LEU A 81 -5.26 -1.74 -2.65
N MET A 82 -6.48 -2.26 -2.54
CA MET A 82 -7.31 -2.15 -1.33
C MET A 82 -6.66 -2.83 -0.12
N SER A 83 -6.05 -4.00 -0.33
CA SER A 83 -5.32 -4.69 0.72
C SER A 83 -4.08 -3.89 1.18
N ALA A 84 -3.40 -3.16 0.28
CA ALA A 84 -2.25 -2.32 0.66
C ALA A 84 -2.67 -1.15 1.54
N GLU A 85 -3.79 -0.50 1.21
CA GLU A 85 -4.37 0.58 2.01
C GLU A 85 -4.76 0.09 3.41
N THR A 86 -5.43 -1.06 3.48
CA THR A 86 -5.82 -1.67 4.76
C THR A 86 -4.58 -1.99 5.60
N ILE A 87 -3.53 -2.56 5.01
CA ILE A 87 -2.28 -2.87 5.70
C ILE A 87 -1.59 -1.58 6.18
N GLN A 88 -1.61 -0.49 5.41
CA GLN A 88 -1.08 0.80 5.85
C GLN A 88 -1.75 1.26 7.16
N LEU A 89 -3.09 1.27 7.17
CA LEU A 89 -3.88 1.71 8.34
C LEU A 89 -3.56 0.84 9.56
N LEU A 90 -3.49 -0.48 9.38
CA LEU A 90 -3.14 -1.41 10.46
C LEU A 90 -1.69 -1.22 10.94
N ALA A 91 -0.75 -0.99 10.03
CA ALA A 91 0.65 -0.74 10.38
C ALA A 91 0.79 0.50 11.27
N GLU A 92 0.08 1.59 10.97
CA GLU A 92 0.06 2.79 11.80
C GLU A 92 -0.43 2.49 13.23
N GLN A 93 -1.50 1.72 13.37
CA GLN A 93 -2.03 1.33 14.69
C GLN A 93 -1.09 0.38 15.45
N MET A 94 -0.46 -0.56 14.75
CA MET A 94 0.50 -1.49 15.34
C MET A 94 1.77 -0.77 15.82
N ILE A 95 2.30 0.16 15.03
CA ILE A 95 3.46 0.99 15.42
C ILE A 95 3.12 1.81 16.65
N ALA A 96 1.97 2.48 16.69
CA ALA A 96 1.53 3.25 17.84
C ALA A 96 1.36 2.37 19.10
N THR A 97 0.84 1.16 18.94
CA THR A 97 0.70 0.19 20.03
C THR A 97 2.07 -0.25 20.56
N ASN A 98 3.00 -0.62 19.69
CA ASN A 98 4.38 -0.98 20.06
C ASN A 98 5.10 0.16 20.79
N GLN A 99 4.90 1.41 20.38
CA GLN A 99 5.44 2.57 21.11
C GLN A 99 4.91 2.70 22.54
N ARG A 100 3.62 2.40 22.77
CA ARG A 100 3.03 2.41 24.12
C ARG A 100 3.58 1.27 24.97
N LEU A 101 3.67 0.07 24.41
CA LEU A 101 4.24 -1.10 25.11
C LEU A 101 5.69 -0.85 25.52
N TYR A 102 6.52 -0.37 24.61
CA TYR A 102 7.94 -0.10 24.88
C TYR A 102 8.16 0.97 25.96
N LYS A 103 7.24 1.95 26.08
CA LYS A 103 7.27 2.94 27.17
C LYS A 103 6.92 2.31 28.52
N LEU A 104 6.03 1.32 28.56
CA LEU A 104 5.64 0.62 29.78
C LEU A 104 6.72 -0.36 30.25
N GLU A 105 7.39 -1.05 29.33
CA GLU A 105 8.48 -1.99 29.64
C GLU A 105 9.74 -1.31 30.22
N LYS A 106 9.87 0.02 30.05
CA LYS A 106 10.98 0.82 30.56
C LYS A 106 10.68 1.56 31.87
N GLN A 107 9.51 1.32 32.47
CA GLN A 107 9.15 1.80 33.80
C GLN A 107 9.58 0.78 34.86
#